data_AF-A0A4P6EF53-F1
#
_entry.id   AF-A0A4P6EF53-F1
#
_cell.length_a   1.000
_cell.length_b   1.000
_cell.length_c   1.000
_cell.angle_alpha   90.00
_cell.angle_beta   90.00
_cell.angle_gamma   90.00
#
_symmetry.space_group_name_H-M   'P 1'
#
loop_
_entity.id
_entity.type
_entity.pdbx_description
1 polymer ?
#
loop_
_entity_poly.entity_id
_entity_poly.type
_entity_poly.pdbx_seq_one_letter_code
_entity_poly.pdbx_strand_id
1 'polypeptide(L)'
;MSEFVFNPMRDAPDDTADGPRPRDLVDRPEMFGRWGKPMRAAAGVDPTDARFIAANLQHWVANAVREEVLMLRTNLATLLPTLATTSPELTLDRLSRLQHGDEPMRLDDLLILSRRFDSVRDILVSAFGDATRPPVATKPPQEGGMGPVLTTRRGREAR
;
A
#
# COMPACT_ATOMS: atom_id res chain seq x y z
N MET A 1 -0.82 21.96 -35.07
CA MET A 1 -1.92 21.64 -34.15
C MET A 1 -2.18 20.16 -34.29
N SER A 2 -1.68 19.35 -33.36
CA SER A 2 -1.69 17.89 -33.47
C SER A 2 -3.00 17.34 -32.89
N GLU A 3 -3.78 16.64 -33.71
CA GLU A 3 -5.04 15.99 -33.32
C GLU A 3 -4.81 14.95 -32.22
N PHE A 4 -5.55 15.09 -31.12
CA PHE A 4 -5.63 14.10 -30.06
C PHE A 4 -6.62 13.02 -30.49
N VAL A 5 -6.12 11.89 -30.97
CA VAL A 5 -6.97 10.74 -31.34
C VAL A 5 -7.21 9.91 -30.07
N PHE A 6 -8.36 10.11 -29.42
CA PHE A 6 -8.86 9.20 -28.40
C PHE A 6 -9.25 7.90 -29.09
N ASN A 7 -8.56 6.79 -28.75
CA ASN A 7 -8.87 5.47 -29.27
C ASN A 7 -9.66 4.69 -28.21
N PRO A 8 -11.01 4.64 -28.28
CA PRO A 8 -11.85 4.03 -27.25
C PRO A 8 -11.91 2.49 -27.31
N MET A 9 -11.13 1.85 -28.19
CA MET A 9 -11.26 0.42 -28.52
C MET A 9 -10.03 -0.43 -28.15
N ARG A 10 -9.05 0.12 -27.43
CA ARG A 10 -7.93 -0.67 -26.92
C ARG A 10 -8.34 -1.26 -25.57
N ASP A 11 -8.80 -2.50 -25.64
CA ASP A 11 -9.10 -3.42 -24.54
C ASP A 11 -10.51 -3.28 -23.95
N ALA A 12 -11.49 -3.80 -24.69
CA ALA A 12 -12.71 -4.32 -24.08
C ALA A 12 -12.29 -5.32 -22.98
N PRO A 13 -12.81 -5.21 -21.74
CA PRO A 13 -12.45 -6.15 -20.69
C PRO A 13 -12.96 -7.53 -21.09
N ASP A 14 -12.03 -8.48 -21.23
CA ASP A 14 -12.35 -9.90 -21.26
C ASP A 14 -13.17 -10.22 -19.99
N ASP A 15 -14.31 -10.88 -20.19
CA ASP A 15 -15.38 -11.14 -19.21
C ASP A 15 -14.99 -12.21 -18.18
N THR A 16 -13.71 -12.22 -17.77
CA THR A 16 -13.21 -12.90 -16.57
C THR A 16 -13.18 -11.87 -15.45
N ALA A 17 -14.31 -11.71 -14.77
CA ALA A 17 -14.57 -10.67 -13.76
C ALA A 17 -13.81 -10.84 -12.43
N ASP A 18 -12.50 -11.12 -12.49
CA ASP A 18 -11.58 -11.02 -11.34
C ASP A 18 -10.27 -10.41 -11.84
N GLY A 19 -10.13 -9.09 -11.67
CA GLY A 19 -8.86 -8.42 -11.90
C GLY A 19 -7.74 -9.04 -11.04
N PRO A 20 -6.46 -8.83 -11.39
CA PRO A 20 -5.35 -9.42 -10.65
C PRO A 20 -5.41 -9.02 -9.18
N ARG A 21 -5.44 -10.02 -8.29
CA ARG A 21 -5.51 -9.79 -6.84
C ARG A 21 -4.21 -9.11 -6.37
N PRO A 22 -4.27 -8.11 -5.48
CA PRO A 22 -3.08 -7.43 -4.99
C PRO A 22 -1.97 -8.36 -4.50
N ARG A 23 -2.33 -9.44 -3.81
CA ARG A 23 -1.34 -10.40 -3.29
C ARG A 23 -0.59 -11.16 -4.39
N ASP A 24 -1.18 -11.30 -5.58
CA ASP A 24 -0.56 -12.03 -6.70
C ASP A 24 0.53 -11.19 -7.39
N LEU A 25 0.61 -9.89 -7.08
CA LEU A 25 1.62 -8.97 -7.61
C LEU A 25 2.90 -8.92 -6.78
N VAL A 26 2.94 -9.58 -5.62
CA VAL A 26 4.08 -9.59 -4.70
C VAL A 26 4.80 -10.94 -4.66
N ASP A 27 6.07 -10.95 -4.25
CA ASP A 27 6.90 -12.16 -4.19
C ASP A 27 6.43 -13.19 -3.17
N ARG A 28 5.69 -12.76 -2.13
CA ARG A 28 5.23 -13.59 -1.02
C ARG A 28 3.76 -13.30 -0.67
N PRO A 29 2.81 -13.82 -1.46
CA PRO A 29 1.38 -13.57 -1.26
C PRO A 29 0.90 -13.96 0.15
N GLU A 30 1.45 -15.01 0.74
CA GLU A 30 1.07 -15.54 2.05
C GLU A 30 1.42 -14.60 3.23
N MET A 31 2.35 -13.68 3.00
CA MET A 31 2.82 -12.71 3.99
C MET A 31 2.18 -11.32 3.82
N PHE A 32 1.27 -11.17 2.86
CA PHE A 32 0.55 -9.92 2.60
C PHE A 32 -0.21 -9.46 3.85
N GLY A 33 -0.10 -8.16 4.20
CA GLY A 33 -0.68 -7.59 5.43
C GLY A 33 -0.11 -8.12 6.76
N ARG A 34 0.86 -9.05 6.74
CA ARG A 34 1.45 -9.67 7.93
C ARG A 34 2.90 -9.30 8.15
N TRP A 35 3.62 -8.98 7.08
CA TRP A 35 5.01 -8.54 7.14
C TRP A 35 5.09 -7.01 7.33
N GLY A 36 5.93 -6.53 8.24
CA GLY A 36 6.29 -5.10 8.35
C GLY A 36 7.46 -4.63 7.45
N LYS A 37 7.70 -5.22 6.28
CA LYS A 37 8.74 -4.78 5.33
C LYS A 37 8.13 -4.62 3.94
N PRO A 38 8.70 -3.76 3.07
CA PRO A 38 8.20 -3.64 1.70
C PRO A 38 8.30 -4.99 0.99
N MET A 39 7.23 -5.34 0.28
CA MET A 39 7.20 -6.53 -0.57
C MET A 39 7.98 -6.28 -1.86
N ARG A 40 8.54 -7.35 -2.45
CA ARG A 40 9.15 -7.28 -3.78
C ARG A 40 8.11 -7.64 -4.83
N ALA A 41 8.32 -7.16 -6.06
CA ALA A 41 7.46 -7.54 -7.17
C ALA A 41 7.56 -9.06 -7.42
N ALA A 42 6.43 -9.67 -7.76
CA ALA A 42 6.38 -11.06 -8.20
C ALA A 42 7.19 -11.26 -9.50
N ALA A 43 7.54 -12.51 -9.81
CA ALA A 43 8.22 -12.83 -11.05
C ALA A 43 7.38 -12.37 -12.27
N GLY A 44 7.98 -11.56 -13.15
CA GLY A 44 7.30 -11.01 -14.32
C GLY A 44 6.49 -9.72 -14.07
N VAL A 45 6.46 -9.20 -12.84
CA VAL A 45 5.85 -7.91 -12.52
C VAL A 45 6.92 -6.83 -12.49
N ASP A 46 6.68 -5.71 -13.19
CA ASP A 46 7.57 -4.55 -13.18
C ASP A 46 7.43 -3.82 -11.82
N PRO A 47 8.52 -3.55 -11.08
CA PRO A 47 8.48 -2.78 -9.84
C PRO A 47 7.93 -1.35 -9.99
N THR A 48 7.88 -0.83 -11.22
CA THR A 48 7.31 0.49 -11.55
C THR A 48 5.84 0.42 -12.00
N ASP A 49 5.27 -0.79 -12.11
CA ASP A 49 3.84 -0.97 -12.43
C ASP A 49 2.99 -0.33 -11.33
N ALA A 50 2.07 0.56 -11.72
CA ALA A 50 1.13 1.21 -10.81
C ALA A 50 0.31 0.20 -9.99
N ARG A 51 0.01 -0.98 -10.56
CA ARG A 51 -0.71 -2.06 -9.86
C ARG A 51 0.11 -2.66 -8.74
N PHE A 52 1.41 -2.86 -8.96
CA PHE A 52 2.33 -3.34 -7.91
C PHE A 52 2.51 -2.27 -6.82
N ILE A 53 2.68 -1.01 -7.20
CA ILE A 53 2.80 0.11 -6.26
C ILE A 53 1.55 0.17 -5.37
N ALA A 54 0.35 0.07 -5.96
CA ALA A 54 -0.91 0.04 -5.23
C ALA A 54 -1.02 -1.19 -4.31
N ALA A 55 -0.62 -2.38 -4.78
CA ALA A 55 -0.60 -3.59 -3.96
C ALA A 55 0.36 -3.47 -2.76
N ASN A 56 1.54 -2.89 -2.96
CA ASN A 56 2.50 -2.67 -1.89
C ASN A 56 2.00 -1.63 -0.87
N LEU A 57 1.31 -0.57 -1.33
CA LEU A 57 0.63 0.38 -0.45
C LEU A 57 -0.47 -0.33 0.37
N GLN A 58 -1.31 -1.14 -0.28
CA GLN A 58 -2.33 -1.92 0.41
C GLN A 58 -1.73 -2.89 1.44
N HIS A 59 -0.60 -3.51 1.11
CA HIS A 59 0.14 -4.35 2.05
C HIS A 59 0.52 -3.58 3.33
N TRP A 60 1.07 -2.37 3.18
CA TRP A 60 1.42 -1.51 4.31
C TRP A 60 0.22 -1.11 5.15
N VAL A 61 -0.87 -0.71 4.50
CA VAL A 61 -2.12 -0.35 5.18
C VAL A 61 -2.69 -1.56 5.94
N ALA A 62 -2.73 -2.73 5.31
CA ALA A 62 -3.21 -3.96 5.94
C ALA A 62 -2.38 -4.34 7.17
N ASN A 63 -1.04 -4.23 7.07
CA ASN A 63 -0.16 -4.48 8.21
C ASN A 63 -0.34 -3.44 9.32
N ALA A 64 -0.49 -2.15 8.99
CA ALA A 64 -0.75 -1.11 9.99
C ALA A 64 -2.06 -1.35 10.75
N VAL A 65 -3.14 -1.67 10.04
CA VAL A 65 -4.42 -2.01 10.69
C VAL A 65 -4.26 -3.22 11.60
N ARG A 66 -3.53 -4.26 11.17
CA ARG A 66 -3.26 -5.44 12.01
C ARG A 66 -2.52 -5.07 13.29
N GLU A 67 -1.47 -4.26 13.20
CA GLU A 67 -0.68 -3.83 14.35
C GLU A 67 -1.49 -2.95 15.31
N GLU A 68 -2.28 -2.01 14.80
CA GLU A 68 -3.18 -1.18 15.63
C GLU A 68 -4.20 -2.03 16.40
N VAL A 69 -4.81 -3.02 15.75
CA VAL A 69 -5.76 -3.95 16.38
C VAL A 69 -5.09 -4.74 17.49
N LEU A 70 -3.86 -5.21 17.27
CA LEU A 70 -3.07 -5.92 18.27
C LEU A 70 -2.68 -5.01 19.44
N MET A 71 -2.27 -3.77 19.17
CA MET A 71 -1.95 -2.77 20.20
C MET A 71 -3.16 -2.43 21.07
N LEU A 72 -4.35 -2.34 20.47
CA LEU A 72 -5.63 -2.15 21.17
C LEU A 72 -6.10 -3.40 21.94
N ARG A 73 -5.38 -4.54 21.84
CA ARG A 73 -5.72 -5.83 22.46
C ARG A 73 -7.16 -6.27 22.12
N THR A 74 -7.55 -6.05 20.87
CA THR A 74 -8.90 -6.33 20.37
C THR A 74 -8.85 -7.13 19.07
N ASN A 75 -9.99 -7.28 18.41
CA ASN A 75 -10.09 -7.89 17.09
C ASN A 75 -10.92 -7.00 16.14
N LEU A 76 -10.86 -7.30 14.84
CA LEU A 76 -11.57 -6.54 13.82
C LEU A 76 -13.09 -6.58 13.99
N ALA A 77 -13.64 -7.71 14.42
CA ALA A 77 -15.09 -7.85 14.63
C ALA A 77 -15.61 -6.92 15.72
N THR A 78 -14.81 -6.67 16.76
CA THR A 78 -15.13 -5.70 17.81
C THR A 78 -15.04 -4.25 17.33
N LEU A 79 -14.11 -3.94 16.40
CA LEU A 79 -13.96 -2.59 15.87
C LEU A 79 -14.93 -2.27 14.73
N LEU A 80 -15.39 -3.27 13.99
CA LEU A 80 -16.22 -3.10 12.81
C LEU A 80 -17.49 -2.24 13.04
N PRO A 81 -18.25 -2.38 14.14
CA PRO A 81 -19.42 -1.53 14.41
C PRO A 81 -19.09 -0.04 14.47
N THR A 82 -17.84 0.31 14.84
CA THR A 82 -17.39 1.71 14.86
C THR A 82 -17.06 2.27 13.48
N LEU A 83 -16.81 1.39 12.51
CA LEU A 83 -16.53 1.73 11.11
C LEU A 83 -17.81 1.70 10.24
N ALA A 84 -18.72 0.78 10.54
CA ALA A 84 -19.93 0.51 9.76
C ALA A 84 -20.88 1.72 9.62
N THR A 85 -20.87 2.65 10.58
CA THR A 85 -21.61 3.93 10.49
C THR A 85 -21.16 4.80 9.32
N THR A 86 -19.95 4.59 8.81
CA THR A 86 -19.39 5.35 7.69
C THR A 86 -19.41 4.60 6.36
N SER A 87 -19.58 3.27 6.37
CA SER A 87 -19.76 2.46 5.17
C SER A 87 -20.49 1.16 5.48
N PRO A 88 -21.73 0.99 4.99
CA PRO A 88 -22.49 -0.24 5.20
C PRO A 88 -21.92 -1.42 4.41
N GLU A 89 -21.09 -1.18 3.39
CA GLU A 89 -20.47 -2.21 2.56
C GLU A 89 -19.24 -2.85 3.21
N LEU A 90 -18.69 -2.21 4.25
CA LEU A 90 -17.53 -2.74 4.98
C LEU A 90 -17.97 -3.81 5.97
N THR A 91 -18.03 -5.06 5.49
CA THR A 91 -18.28 -6.24 6.33
C THR A 91 -16.98 -6.84 6.87
N LEU A 92 -17.06 -7.70 7.89
CA LEU A 92 -15.89 -8.40 8.45
C LEU A 92 -15.19 -9.26 7.39
N ASP A 93 -16.00 -9.94 6.59
CA ASP A 93 -15.56 -10.80 5.50
C ASP A 93 -14.83 -10.00 4.41
N ARG A 94 -15.41 -8.86 3.98
CA ARG A 94 -14.75 -7.95 3.05
C ARG A 94 -13.43 -7.41 3.62
N LEU A 95 -13.41 -6.97 4.88
CA LEU A 95 -12.20 -6.47 5.52
C LEU A 95 -11.11 -7.55 5.61
N SER A 96 -11.49 -8.80 5.85
CA SER A 96 -10.58 -9.94 5.81
C SER A 96 -9.97 -10.11 4.41
N ARG A 97 -10.78 -10.08 3.35
CA ARG A 97 -10.28 -10.17 1.96
C ARG A 97 -9.34 -9.02 1.59
N LEU A 98 -9.66 -7.80 2.01
CA LEU A 98 -8.79 -6.63 1.83
C LEU A 98 -7.45 -6.79 2.56
N GLN A 99 -7.45 -7.34 3.77
CA GLN A 99 -6.23 -7.59 4.54
C GLN A 99 -5.33 -8.67 3.93
N HIS A 100 -5.93 -9.71 3.33
CA HIS A 100 -5.20 -10.78 2.67
C HIS A 100 -4.80 -10.43 1.23
N GLY A 101 -5.22 -9.27 0.72
CA GLY A 101 -4.96 -8.86 -0.66
C GLY A 101 -5.69 -9.72 -1.68
N ASP A 102 -6.83 -10.31 -1.30
CA ASP A 102 -7.73 -11.04 -2.21
C ASP A 102 -8.54 -10.06 -3.07
N GLU A 103 -8.83 -8.87 -2.54
CA GLU A 103 -9.50 -7.79 -3.23
C GLU A 103 -8.66 -6.50 -3.15
N PRO A 104 -8.67 -5.65 -4.19
CA PRO A 104 -8.05 -4.33 -4.13
C PRO A 104 -8.78 -3.41 -3.16
N MET A 105 -8.02 -2.71 -2.31
CA MET A 105 -8.57 -1.60 -1.50
C MET A 105 -8.99 -0.44 -2.40
N ARG A 106 -10.22 0.02 -2.19
CA ARG A 106 -10.75 1.21 -2.85
C ARG A 106 -10.44 2.46 -2.04
N LEU A 107 -10.62 3.62 -2.65
CA LEU A 107 -10.33 4.91 -2.00
C LEU A 107 -11.21 5.15 -0.76
N ASP A 108 -12.48 4.76 -0.81
CA ASP A 108 -13.41 4.81 0.31
C ASP A 108 -12.92 3.94 1.49
N ASP A 109 -12.41 2.73 1.24
CA ASP A 109 -11.81 1.88 2.28
C ASP A 109 -10.67 2.61 3.01
N LEU A 110 -9.78 3.25 2.23
CA LEU A 110 -8.64 4.00 2.77
C LEU A 110 -9.10 5.20 3.61
N LEU A 111 -10.15 5.91 3.17
CA LEU A 111 -10.72 7.05 3.90
C LEU A 111 -11.38 6.61 5.21
N ILE A 112 -12.09 5.48 5.21
CA ILE A 112 -12.71 4.93 6.43
C ILE A 112 -11.62 4.51 7.43
N LEU A 113 -10.61 3.77 6.97
CA LEU A 113 -9.53 3.27 7.82
C LEU A 113 -8.66 4.41 8.39
N SER A 114 -8.32 5.42 7.59
CA SER A 114 -7.50 6.56 8.03
C SER A 114 -8.20 7.50 9.03
N ARG A 115 -9.53 7.47 9.10
CA ARG A 115 -10.29 8.16 10.16
C ARG A 115 -10.17 7.44 11.50
N ARG A 116 -9.97 6.12 11.49
CA ARG A 116 -9.91 5.30 12.71
C ARG A 116 -8.49 5.04 13.21
N PHE A 117 -7.55 4.86 12.29
CA PHE A 117 -6.18 4.45 12.54
C PHE A 117 -5.22 5.54 12.07
N ASP A 118 -4.52 6.18 13.00
CA ASP A 118 -3.61 7.27 12.68
C ASP A 118 -2.41 6.78 11.85
N SER A 119 -1.91 5.56 12.10
CA SER A 119 -0.87 4.94 11.27
C SER A 119 -1.28 4.79 9.79
N VAL A 120 -2.55 4.49 9.50
CA VAL A 120 -3.06 4.45 8.13
C VAL A 120 -3.05 5.85 7.53
N ARG A 121 -3.46 6.87 8.29
CA ARG A 121 -3.39 8.27 7.83
C ARG A 121 -1.96 8.66 7.48
N ASP A 122 -1.00 8.34 8.33
CA ASP A 122 0.41 8.67 8.13
C ASP A 122 0.98 8.01 6.87
N ILE A 123 0.62 6.74 6.63
CA ILE A 123 0.99 6.02 5.39
C ILE A 123 0.45 6.74 4.16
N LEU A 124 -0.84 7.12 4.16
CA LEU A 124 -1.46 7.79 3.02
C LEU A 124 -0.86 9.18 2.77
N VAL A 125 -0.61 9.95 3.85
CA VAL A 125 0.05 11.26 3.74
C VAL A 125 1.47 11.11 3.19
N SER A 126 2.22 10.10 3.64
CA SER A 126 3.56 9.83 3.09
C SER A 126 3.50 9.37 1.64
N ALA A 127 2.55 8.52 1.28
CA ALA A 127 2.46 7.94 -0.07
C ALA A 127 1.99 8.97 -1.11
N PHE A 128 1.02 9.82 -0.76
CA PHE A 128 0.47 10.83 -1.68
C PHE A 128 1.16 12.19 -1.55
N GLY A 129 1.70 12.52 -0.37
CA GLY A 129 2.40 13.78 -0.12
C GLY A 129 3.83 13.84 -0.70
N ASP A 130 4.46 12.69 -0.99
CA ASP A 130 5.81 12.61 -1.57
C ASP A 130 5.81 12.57 -3.12
N ALA A 131 4.75 13.06 -3.77
CA ALA A 131 4.60 13.14 -5.23
C ALA A 131 5.66 14.01 -5.95
N THR A 132 6.61 14.60 -5.22
CA THR A 132 7.75 15.36 -5.75
C THR A 132 9.06 14.58 -5.81
N ARG A 133 9.11 13.30 -5.41
CA ARG A 133 10.36 12.51 -5.44
C ARG A 133 10.52 11.71 -6.75
N PRO A 134 11.66 11.82 -7.45
CA PRO A 134 12.00 10.88 -8.51
C PRO A 134 12.13 9.46 -7.92
N PRO A 135 11.83 8.42 -8.71
CA PRO A 135 11.83 7.04 -8.24
C PRO A 135 13.21 6.70 -7.65
N VAL A 136 13.21 6.24 -6.40
CA VAL A 136 14.42 5.72 -5.77
C VAL A 136 14.84 4.48 -6.55
N ALA A 137 15.86 4.62 -7.40
CA ALA A 137 16.54 3.49 -8.01
C ALA A 137 17.13 2.63 -6.88
N THR A 138 16.45 1.53 -6.56
CA THR A 138 16.95 0.52 -5.64
C THR A 138 18.04 -0.28 -6.34
N LYS A 139 19.24 0.29 -6.44
CA LYS A 139 20.43 -0.55 -6.61
C LYS A 139 20.59 -1.39 -5.34
N PRO A 140 20.70 -2.72 -5.45
CA PRO A 140 20.99 -3.54 -4.28
C PRO A 140 22.35 -3.11 -3.70
N PRO A 141 22.52 -3.11 -2.36
CA PRO A 141 23.79 -2.79 -1.74
C PRO A 141 24.86 -3.78 -2.23
N GLN A 142 25.98 -3.26 -2.73
CA GLN A 142 27.15 -4.08 -3.03
C GLN A 142 27.60 -4.74 -1.72
N GLU A 143 27.80 -6.06 -1.77
CA GLU A 143 28.38 -6.84 -0.69
C GLU A 143 29.68 -6.19 -0.20
N GLY A 144 29.75 -5.87 1.10
CA GLY A 144 31.02 -5.55 1.77
C GLY A 144 31.32 -4.08 2.14
N GLY A 145 30.38 -3.13 2.01
CA GLY A 145 30.61 -1.74 2.42
C GLY A 145 29.91 -1.37 3.72
N MET A 146 30.65 -0.84 4.71
CA MET A 146 30.13 -0.20 5.92
C MET A 146 28.88 0.64 5.61
N GLY A 147 27.80 0.40 6.34
CA GLY A 147 26.54 1.13 6.19
C GLY A 147 26.73 2.65 6.28
N PRO A 148 25.82 3.44 5.70
CA PRO A 148 25.98 4.88 5.58
C PRO A 148 26.10 5.52 6.97
N VAL A 149 27.28 6.08 7.23
CA VAL A 149 27.52 6.98 8.37
C VAL A 149 26.63 8.21 8.16
N LEU A 150 25.60 8.36 8.99
CA LEU A 150 24.81 9.58 9.09
C LEU A 150 25.71 10.70 9.64
N THR A 151 26.49 11.37 8.79
CA THR A 151 27.13 12.62 9.19
C THR A 151 26.06 13.71 9.23
N THR A 152 25.52 13.97 10.43
CA THR A 152 24.67 15.14 10.68
C THR A 152 25.53 16.40 10.55
N ARG A 153 25.54 17.01 9.36
CA ARG A 153 26.06 18.37 9.18
C ARG A 153 25.05 19.37 9.73
N ARG A 154 25.00 19.49 11.07
CA ARG A 154 24.39 20.62 11.77
C ARG A 154 25.32 21.05 12.90
N GLY A 155 25.88 22.25 12.77
CA GLY A 155 26.44 23.00 13.89
C GLY A 155 27.90 23.43 13.74
N ARG A 156 28.15 24.51 12.99
CA ARG A 156 29.05 25.60 13.42
C ARG A 156 28.99 26.77 12.43
N GLU A 157 28.07 27.69 12.65
CA GLU A 157 28.40 29.11 12.48
C GLU A 157 28.19 29.74 13.85
N ALA A 158 29.30 30.06 14.48
CA ALA A 158 29.37 30.87 15.68
C ALA A 158 30.50 31.86 15.46
N ARG A 159 30.10 33.14 15.38
CA ARG A 159 30.88 34.39 15.35
C ARG A 159 31.46 34.82 14.01
#